data_AF-A0A8W8KPD9-F1
#
_entry.id   AF-A0A8W8KPD9-F1
#
_cell.length_a   1.000
_cell.length_b   1.000
_cell.length_c   1.000
_cell.angle_alpha   90.00
_cell.angle_beta   90.00
_cell.angle_gamma   90.00
#
_symmetry.space_group_name_H-M   'P 1'
#
loop_
_entity.id
_entity.type
_entity.pdbx_description
1 polymer ?
#
loop_
_entity_poly.entity_id
_entity_poly.type
_entity_poly.pdbx_seq_one_letter_code
_entity_poly.pdbx_strand_id
1 'polypeptide(L)' 'GNREPYIIVLDPVWVKTDFKLEGTIQFVDYLRAAFNDVWIVTANQLLEWVQTPTKKADLNTFAPFQC' A
#
# COMPACT_ATOMS: atom_id res chain seq x y z
N GLY A 1 6.28 16.03 0.74
CA GLY A 1 4.84 15.86 0.99
C GLY A 1 4.60 15.53 2.45
N ASN A 2 3.35 15.65 2.91
CA ASN A 2 2.86 15.30 4.25
C ASN A 2 2.77 13.79 4.54
N ARG A 3 3.14 12.94 3.55
CA ARG A 3 2.97 11.47 3.59
C ARG A 3 1.51 11.04 3.74
N GLU A 4 0.59 11.78 3.10
CA GLU A 4 -0.79 11.35 2.98
C GLU A 4 -0.91 10.00 2.25
N PRO A 5 -1.95 9.21 2.57
CA PRO A 5 -2.15 7.92 1.92
C PRO A 5 -2.33 8.08 0.41
N TYR A 6 -1.57 7.30 -0.36
CA TYR A 6 -1.73 7.20 -1.80
C TYR A 6 -2.68 6.05 -2.14
N ILE A 7 -3.91 6.38 -2.53
CA ILE A 7 -4.95 5.39 -2.83
C ILE A 7 -4.93 5.06 -4.32
N ILE A 8 -4.77 3.77 -4.63
CA ILE A 8 -4.85 3.25 -5.99
C ILE A 8 -6.17 2.50 -6.14
N VAL A 9 -7.04 3.00 -7.03
CA VAL A 9 -8.30 2.35 -7.38
C VAL A 9 -8.12 1.65 -8.72
N LEU A 10 -8.20 0.31 -8.72
CA LEU A 10 -8.06 -0.50 -9.92
C LEU A 10 -9.42 -1.07 -10.34
N ASP A 11 -9.81 -0.81 -11.57
CA ASP A 11 -10.98 -1.44 -12.18
C ASP A 11 -10.63 -2.86 -12.67
N PRO A 12 -11.50 -3.87 -12.49
CA PRO A 12 -11.24 -5.23 -12.99
C PRO A 12 -10.97 -5.31 -14.50
N VAL A 13 -11.51 -4.39 -15.30
CA VAL A 13 -11.24 -4.31 -16.74
C VAL A 13 -9.83 -3.79 -17.02
N TRP A 14 -9.27 -2.94 -16.16
CA TRP A 14 -7.91 -2.43 -16.28
C TRP A 14 -6.89 -3.56 -16.27
N VAL A 15 -7.04 -4.50 -15.34
CA VAL A 15 -6.11 -5.61 -15.13
C VAL A 15 -6.26 -6.75 -16.15
N LYS A 16 -7.28 -6.72 -17.02
CA LYS A 16 -7.43 -7.70 -18.12
C LYS A 16 -6.49 -7.44 -19.29
N THR A 17 -5.88 -6.25 -19.36
CA THR A 17 -4.94 -5.92 -20.42
C THR A 17 -3.54 -6.27 -19.95
N ASP A 18 -2.87 -7.22 -20.61
CA ASP A 18 -1.59 -7.80 -20.15
C ASP A 18 -0.54 -6.75 -19.78
N PHE A 19 -0.29 -5.77 -20.64
CA PHE A 19 0.72 -4.74 -20.36
C PHE A 19 0.36 -3.81 -19.19
N LYS A 20 -0.93 -3.63 -18.89
CA LYS A 20 -1.39 -2.81 -17.76
C LYS A 20 -1.25 -3.56 -16.44
N LEU A 21 -1.55 -4.86 -16.44
CA LEU A 21 -1.29 -5.73 -15.32
C LEU A 21 0.20 -5.79 -15.01
N GLU A 22 1.01 -6.04 -16.04
CA GLU A 22 2.46 -6.10 -15.94
C GLU A 22 3.07 -4.80 -15.39
N GLY A 23 2.66 -3.64 -15.93
CA GLY A 23 3.10 -2.35 -15.41
C GLY A 23 2.68 -2.10 -13.95
N THR A 24 1.51 -2.61 -13.55
CA THR A 24 1.04 -2.52 -12.16
C THR A 24 1.88 -3.39 -11.22
N ILE A 25 2.23 -4.61 -11.65
CA ILE A 25 3.12 -5.52 -10.92
C ILE A 25 4.50 -4.87 -10.75
N GLN A 26 5.08 -4.36 -11.85
CA GLN A 26 6.38 -3.69 -11.82
C GLN A 26 6.40 -2.49 -10.87
N PHE A 27 5.31 -1.71 -10.84
CA PHE A 27 5.18 -0.60 -9.91
C PHE A 27 5.17 -1.06 -8.45
N VAL A 28 4.41 -2.11 -8.13
CA VAL A 28 4.37 -2.69 -6.78
C VAL A 28 5.72 -3.26 -6.36
N ASP A 29 6.40 -3.96 -7.26
CA ASP A 29 7.72 -4.53 -7.00
C ASP A 29 8.78 -3.46 -6.80
N TYR A 30 8.74 -2.39 -7.60
CA TYR A 30 9.58 -1.21 -7.39
C TYR A 30 9.36 -0.60 -6.01
N LEU A 31 8.10 -0.42 -5.58
CA LEU A 31 7.80 0.14 -4.26
C LEU A 31 8.40 -0.72 -3.13
N ARG A 32 8.24 -2.04 -3.22
CA ARG A 32 8.76 -2.99 -2.23
C ARG A 32 10.29 -3.04 -2.19
N ALA A 33 10.94 -2.96 -3.35
CA ALA A 33 12.39 -3.07 -3.46
C ALA A 33 13.11 -1.75 -3.12
N ALA A 34 12.53 -0.61 -3.50
CA ALA A 34 13.17 0.69 -3.34
C ALA A 34 12.91 1.35 -1.98
N PHE A 35 11.81 1.01 -1.30
CA PHE A 35 11.39 1.71 -0.08
C PHE A 35 11.10 0.74 1.07
N ASN A 36 11.91 0.86 2.13
CA ASN A 36 11.70 0.13 3.40
C ASN A 36 10.67 0.82 4.32
N ASP A 37 10.04 1.90 3.87
CA ASP A 37 9.06 2.68 4.63
C ASP A 37 7.75 2.93 3.90
N VAL A 38 7.39 1.99 3.02
CA VAL A 38 6.12 1.94 2.32
C VAL A 38 5.41 0.65 2.70
N TRP A 39 4.15 0.77 3.08
CA TRP A 39 3.27 -0.36 3.36
C TRP A 39 2.11 -0.34 2.36
N ILE A 40 1.86 -1.48 1.73
CA ILE A 40 0.69 -1.67 0.85
C ILE A 40 -0.37 -2.34 1.71
N VAL A 41 -1.44 -1.61 1.99
CA VAL A 41 -2.48 -2.02 2.94
C VAL A 41 -3.87 -1.84 2.33
N THR A 42 -4.86 -2.49 2.92
CA THR A 42 -6.26 -2.28 2.56
C THR A 42 -6.79 -0.94 3.07
N ALA A 43 -7.91 -0.47 2.52
CA ALA A 43 -8.56 0.75 3.00
C ALA A 43 -8.98 0.65 4.48
N ASN A 44 -9.36 -0.54 4.96
CA ASN A 44 -9.73 -0.75 6.37
C ASN A 44 -8.51 -0.61 7.30
N GLN A 45 -7.39 -1.24 6.94
CA GLN A 45 -6.12 -1.09 7.68
C GLN A 45 -5.66 0.37 7.72
N LEU A 46 -5.82 1.09 6.62
CA LEU A 46 -5.54 2.52 6.58
C LEU A 46 -6.39 3.30 7.58
N LEU A 47 -7.70 3.01 7.66
CA LEU A 47 -8.60 3.65 8.63
C LEU A 47 -8.18 3.34 10.08
N GLU A 48 -7.79 2.11 10.36
CA GLU A 48 -7.29 1.71 11.69
C GLU A 48 -6.02 2.48 12.07
N TRP A 49 -5.11 2.72 11.13
CA TRP A 49 -3.93 3.56 11.34
C TRP A 49 -4.30 5.03 11.57
N VAL A 50 -5.29 5.57 10.86
CA VAL A 50 -5.77 6.95 11.10
C VAL A 50 -6.41 7.09 12.49
N GLN A 51 -7.15 6.07 12.93
CA GLN A 51 -7.75 6.03 14.27
C GLN A 51 -6.71 5.87 15.38
N THR A 52 -5.64 5.10 15.12
CA THR A 52 -4.54 4.87 16.07
C THR A 52 -3.19 5.16 15.39
N PRO A 53 -2.79 6.44 15.27
CA PRO A 53 -1.56 6.82 14.61
C PRO A 53 -0.35 6.14 15.24
N THR A 54 0.25 5.22 14.50
CA THR A 54 1.39 4.43 14.94
C THR A 54 2.66 4.99 14.31
N LYS A 55 3.72 5.14 15.13
CA LYS A 55 5.01 5.66 14.66
C LYS A 55 5.60 4.69 13.65
N LYS A 56 6.33 5.24 12.67
CA LYS A 56 6.98 4.45 11.61
C LYS A 56 7.78 3.25 12.11
N ALA A 57 8.50 3.39 13.24
CA ALA A 57 9.32 2.32 13.82
C ALA A 57 8.49 1.12 14.30
N ASP A 58 7.23 1.35 14.68
CA ASP A 58 6.35 0.35 15.30
C ASP A 58 5.37 -0.26 14.29
N LEU A 59 5.33 0.25 13.05
CA LEU A 59 4.41 -0.20 12.01
C LEU A 59 4.63 -1.67 11.60
N ASN A 60 5.85 -2.17 11.69
CA ASN A 60 6.15 -3.58 11.39
C ASN A 60 5.56 -4.54 12.44
N THR A 61 5.21 -4.05 13.62
CA THR A 61 4.55 -4.81 14.70
C THR A 61 3.11 -4.34 14.94
N PHE A 62 2.59 -3.46 14.10
CA PHE A 62 1.25 -2.91 14.23
C PHE A 62 0.24 -4.01 13.88
N ALA A 63 -0.46 -4.52 14.89
CA ALA A 63 -1.35 -5.68 14.75
C ALA A 63 -2.35 -5.57 13.59
N PRO A 64 -2.99 -4.42 13.32
CA PRO A 64 -3.88 -4.27 12.16
C PRO A 64 -3.22 -4.56 10.80
N PHE A 65 -1.91 -4.29 10.65
CA PHE A 65 -1.18 -4.55 9.40
C PHE A 65 -0.70 -6.01 9.28
N GLN A 66 -0.93 -6.85 10.30
CA GLN A 66 -0.51 -8.26 10.33
C GLN A 66 -1.67 -9.24 10.09
N CYS A 67 -2.89 -8.75 9.88
CA CYS A 67 -4.09 -9.54 9.65
C CYS A 67 -4.19 -10.08 8.22
#